data_AF-A0A7S2W8L1-F1
#
_entry.id   AF-A0A7S2W8L1-F1
#
_cell.length_a   1.000
_cell.length_b   1.000
_cell.length_c   1.000
_cell.angle_alpha   90.00
_cell.angle_beta   90.00
_cell.angle_gamma   90.00
#
_symmetry.space_group_name_H-M   'P 1'
#
loop_
_entity.id
_entity.type
_entity.pdbx_description
1 polymer ?
#
loop_
_entity_poly.entity_id
_entity_poly.type
_entity_poly.pdbx_seq_one_letter_code
_entity_poly.pdbx_strand_id
1 'polypeptide(L)'
;KKKFVNIFWDLARESKKQTEKFISTDGPSEATRVFDFAMTISDMNNLIHLSAQSKDTQGRAYSAGIVNAGVFERQKAVQREGNKPRSLLKSKHGKYQIKNLFFATTHARTGCLYQTSCLTVDGKMQCTFHPA
;
A
#
# COMPACT_ATOMS: atom_id res chain seq x y z
N LYS A 1 25.95 2.03 16.42
CA LYS A 1 24.52 1.78 16.77
C LYS A 1 23.68 3.07 16.84
N LYS A 2 24.07 4.13 17.57
CA LYS A 2 23.29 5.41 17.63
C LYS A 2 23.05 6.09 16.26
N LYS A 3 24.03 6.08 15.35
CA LYS A 3 23.90 6.68 14.00
C LYS A 3 22.77 6.09 13.16
N PHE A 4 22.63 4.76 13.15
CA PHE A 4 21.57 4.08 12.38
C PHE A 4 20.18 4.33 12.95
N VAL A 5 20.05 4.39 14.27
CA VAL A 5 18.78 4.72 14.94
C VAL A 5 18.33 6.13 14.55
N ASN A 6 19.26 7.08 14.50
CA ASN A 6 18.93 8.45 14.08
C ASN A 6 18.49 8.50 12.61
N ILE A 7 19.25 7.87 11.70
CA ILE A 7 18.90 7.81 10.27
C ILE A 7 17.50 7.22 10.05
N PHE A 8 17.17 6.13 10.76
CA PHE A 8 15.85 5.51 10.69
C PHE A 8 14.73 6.50 11.08
N TRP A 9 14.89 7.18 12.22
CA TRP A 9 13.88 8.11 12.71
C TRP A 9 13.81 9.41 11.90
N ASP A 10 14.93 9.87 11.36
CA ASP A 10 14.98 11.00 10.43
C ASP A 10 14.18 10.68 9.16
N LEU A 11 14.42 9.52 8.56
CA LEU A 11 13.66 9.05 7.41
C LEU A 11 12.17 8.93 7.73
N ALA A 12 11.81 8.30 8.85
CA ALA A 12 10.41 8.14 9.26
C ALA A 12 9.69 9.49 9.43
N ARG A 13 10.37 10.50 10.01
CA ARG A 13 9.83 11.86 10.15
C ARG A 13 9.61 12.51 8.78
N GLU A 14 10.59 12.39 7.89
CA GLU A 14 10.49 12.99 6.56
C GLU A 14 9.38 12.31 5.73
N SER A 15 9.28 10.98 5.76
CA SER A 15 8.18 10.25 5.11
C SER A 15 6.80 10.68 5.63
N LYS A 16 6.67 10.87 6.96
CA LYS A 16 5.44 11.39 7.55
C LYS A 16 5.12 12.78 7.01
N LYS A 17 6.08 13.71 7.03
CA LYS A 17 5.91 15.08 6.55
C LYS A 17 5.49 15.15 5.09
N GLN A 18 6.13 14.35 4.22
CA GLN A 18 5.79 14.29 2.80
C GLN A 18 4.37 13.73 2.59
N THR A 19 3.99 12.69 3.34
CA THR A 19 2.65 12.10 3.27
C THR A 19 1.58 13.08 3.75
N GLU A 20 1.82 13.77 4.87
CA GLU A 20 0.91 14.80 5.39
C GLU A 20 0.75 15.95 4.39
N LYS A 21 1.84 16.41 3.78
CA LYS A 21 1.79 17.43 2.72
C LYS A 21 0.94 16.95 1.54
N PHE A 22 1.19 15.74 1.03
CA PHE A 22 0.43 15.15 -0.08
C PHE A 22 -1.08 15.05 0.23
N ILE A 23 -1.45 14.62 1.44
CA ILE A 23 -2.86 14.56 1.87
C ILE A 23 -3.45 15.96 2.00
N SER A 24 -2.71 16.91 2.57
CA SER A 24 -3.21 18.28 2.80
C SER A 24 -3.53 19.04 1.52
N THR A 25 -2.93 18.64 0.40
CA THR A 25 -3.18 19.24 -0.93
C THR A 25 -4.24 18.49 -1.74
N ASP A 26 -5.07 17.65 -1.13
CA ASP A 26 -6.00 16.72 -1.81
C ASP A 26 -5.33 15.82 -2.86
N GLY A 27 -4.03 15.57 -2.68
CA GLY A 27 -3.21 14.79 -3.60
C GLY A 27 -3.76 13.41 -3.93
N PRO A 28 -4.32 12.63 -2.98
CA PRO A 28 -4.89 11.31 -3.29
C PRO A 28 -6.02 11.34 -4.32
N SER A 29 -6.94 12.31 -4.20
CA SER A 29 -8.09 12.46 -5.11
C SER A 29 -7.61 12.84 -6.51
N GLU A 30 -6.75 13.85 -6.60
CA GLU A 30 -6.19 14.32 -7.88
C GLU A 30 -5.29 13.27 -8.53
N ALA A 31 -4.44 12.58 -7.77
CA ALA A 31 -3.61 11.50 -8.31
C ALA A 31 -4.45 10.38 -8.92
N THR A 32 -5.58 10.03 -8.29
CA THR A 32 -6.50 9.01 -8.82
C THR A 32 -7.13 9.47 -10.13
N ARG A 33 -7.56 10.74 -10.21
CA ARG A 33 -8.14 11.32 -11.44
C ARG A 33 -7.13 11.37 -12.58
N VAL A 34 -5.92 11.84 -12.30
CA VAL A 34 -4.83 11.89 -13.29
C VAL A 34 -4.47 10.47 -13.75
N PHE A 35 -4.43 9.51 -12.84
CA PHE A 35 -4.17 8.11 -13.17
C PHE A 35 -5.27 7.52 -14.05
N ASP A 36 -6.55 7.75 -13.73
CA ASP A 36 -7.69 7.27 -14.52
C ASP A 36 -7.71 7.87 -15.94
N PHE A 37 -7.48 9.18 -16.04
CA PHE A 37 -7.31 9.86 -17.31
C PHE A 37 -6.13 9.30 -18.12
N ALA A 38 -4.98 9.10 -17.48
CA ALA A 38 -3.80 8.52 -18.11
C ALA A 38 -4.04 7.06 -18.54
N MET A 39 -4.77 6.26 -17.78
CA MET A 39 -5.17 4.90 -18.18
C MET A 39 -6.08 4.90 -19.40
N THR A 40 -6.91 5.93 -19.54
CA THR A 40 -7.87 6.05 -20.65
C THR A 40 -7.19 6.46 -21.95
N ILE A 41 -6.17 7.32 -21.88
CA ILE A 41 -5.55 7.95 -23.05
C ILE A 41 -4.19 7.35 -23.39
N SER A 42 -3.49 6.83 -22.39
CA SER A 42 -2.16 6.23 -22.55
C SER A 42 -2.23 4.72 -22.29
N ASP A 43 -1.49 3.94 -23.07
CA ASP A 43 -1.18 2.56 -22.70
C ASP A 43 -0.17 2.56 -21.54
N MET A 44 -0.68 2.92 -20.35
CA MET A 44 0.13 3.13 -19.17
C MET A 44 0.81 1.84 -18.71
N ASN A 45 0.21 0.68 -18.99
CA ASN A 45 0.86 -0.61 -18.78
C ASN A 45 2.16 -0.73 -19.60
N ASN A 46 2.12 -0.31 -20.86
CA ASN A 46 3.30 -0.30 -21.72
C ASN A 46 4.33 0.76 -21.30
N LEU A 47 3.90 1.97 -20.91
CA LEU A 47 4.82 2.99 -20.38
C LEU A 47 5.55 2.54 -19.12
N ILE A 48 4.84 1.92 -18.16
CA ILE A 48 5.44 1.38 -16.94
C ILE A 48 6.40 0.24 -17.28
N HIS A 49 6.05 -0.61 -18.25
CA HIS A 49 6.92 -1.69 -18.71
C HIS A 49 8.22 -1.16 -19.33
N LEU A 50 8.13 -0.18 -20.23
CA LEU A 50 9.27 0.45 -20.90
C LEU A 50 10.15 1.21 -19.90
N SER A 51 9.55 1.95 -18.96
CA SER A 51 10.26 2.64 -17.88
C SER A 51 11.04 1.67 -16.99
N ALA A 52 10.43 0.52 -16.67
CA ALA A 52 11.09 -0.52 -15.89
C ALA A 52 12.27 -1.19 -16.60
N GLN A 53 12.32 -1.15 -17.94
CA GLN A 53 13.42 -1.66 -18.77
C GLN A 53 14.46 -0.59 -19.13
N SER A 54 14.18 0.68 -18.82
CA SER A 54 15.09 1.77 -19.14
C SER A 54 16.41 1.62 -18.38
N LYS A 55 17.52 1.73 -19.11
CA LYS A 55 18.88 1.75 -18.54
C LYS A 55 19.16 3.06 -17.82
N ASP A 56 18.47 4.14 -18.20
CA ASP A 56 18.69 5.49 -17.66
C ASP A 56 18.15 5.64 -16.24
N THR A 57 17.06 4.93 -15.90
CA THR A 57 16.49 4.89 -14.54
C THR A 57 17.11 3.79 -13.68
N GLN A 58 18.08 3.03 -14.21
CA GLN A 58 18.56 1.75 -13.65
C GLN A 58 17.41 0.75 -13.36
N GLY A 59 16.29 0.92 -14.07
CA GLY A 59 15.08 0.12 -13.94
C GLY A 59 14.57 0.04 -12.49
N ARG A 60 14.42 -1.19 -12.00
CA ARG A 60 13.85 -1.50 -10.67
C ARG A 60 14.90 -1.57 -9.56
N ALA A 61 16.20 -1.49 -9.87
CA ALA A 61 17.28 -2.00 -9.02
C ALA A 61 17.41 -1.33 -7.63
N TYR A 62 16.77 -0.18 -7.41
CA TYR A 62 16.86 0.59 -6.16
C TYR A 62 15.51 0.99 -5.57
N SER A 63 14.41 0.38 -6.02
CA SER A 63 13.07 0.72 -5.53
C SER A 63 12.48 -0.38 -4.64
N ALA A 64 11.93 0.06 -3.51
CA ALA A 64 11.18 -0.75 -2.56
C ALA A 64 9.72 -0.29 -2.54
N GLY A 65 8.79 -1.20 -2.81
CA GLY A 65 7.37 -0.94 -2.60
C GLY A 65 6.98 -1.22 -1.16
N ILE A 66 6.29 -0.28 -0.52
CA ILE A 66 5.73 -0.48 0.83
C ILE A 66 4.23 -0.23 0.74
N VAL A 67 3.44 -1.21 1.18
CA VAL A 67 1.97 -1.11 1.19
C VAL A 67 1.44 -1.43 2.57
N ASN A 68 0.62 -0.52 3.11
CA ASN A 68 -0.01 -0.66 4.42
C ASN A 68 -1.53 -0.62 4.27
N ALA A 69 -2.20 -1.74 4.54
CA ALA A 69 -3.66 -1.87 4.47
C ALA A 69 -4.37 -1.43 5.77
N GLY A 70 -3.63 -0.92 6.75
CA GLY A 70 -4.15 -0.38 8.00
C GLY A 70 -4.53 -1.46 9.01
N VAL A 71 -5.61 -1.20 9.75
CA VAL A 71 -6.13 -2.08 10.81
C VAL A 71 -7.43 -2.69 10.33
N PHE A 72 -7.49 -4.02 10.27
CA PHE A 72 -8.64 -4.77 9.77
C PHE A 72 -9.93 -4.39 10.50
N GLU A 73 -9.90 -4.33 11.83
CA GLU A 73 -11.06 -4.02 12.67
C GLU A 73 -11.52 -2.56 12.59
N ARG A 74 -10.74 -1.67 11.95
CA ARG A 74 -11.16 -0.28 11.67
C ARG A 74 -11.87 -0.14 10.34
N GLN A 75 -11.87 -1.17 9.50
CA GLN A 75 -12.51 -1.15 8.20
C GLN A 75 -14.02 -1.44 8.33
N LYS A 76 -14.81 -0.81 7.46
CA LYS A 76 -16.25 -1.05 7.37
C LYS A 76 -16.51 -2.31 6.56
N ALA A 77 -17.41 -3.15 7.04
CA ALA A 77 -17.86 -4.31 6.28
C ALA A 77 -18.62 -3.86 5.01
N VAL A 78 -18.43 -4.57 3.90
CA VAL A 78 -19.20 -4.34 2.66
C VAL A 78 -20.69 -4.44 2.97
N GLN A 79 -21.43 -3.37 2.66
CA GLN A 79 -22.88 -3.32 2.79
C GLN A 79 -23.50 -3.79 1.48
N ARG A 80 -24.29 -4.87 1.53
CA ARG A 80 -25.12 -5.29 0.39
C ARG A 80 -26.47 -4.58 0.49
N GLU A 81 -27.04 -4.22 -0.65
CA GLU A 81 -28.38 -3.63 -0.76
C GLU A 81 -29.41 -4.48 0.01
N GLY A 82 -30.30 -3.82 0.76
CA GLY A 82 -31.32 -4.49 1.59
C GLY A 82 -30.85 -5.00 2.96
N ASN A 83 -29.56 -4.92 3.31
CA ASN A 83 -29.08 -5.27 4.65
C ASN A 83 -29.00 -4.08 5.60
N LYS A 84 -29.30 -4.35 6.88
CA LYS A 84 -29.07 -3.41 7.99
C LYS A 84 -27.61 -2.93 7.99
N PRO A 85 -27.35 -1.68 8.41
CA PRO A 85 -25.99 -1.14 8.47
C PRO A 85 -25.10 -2.07 9.29
N ARG A 86 -24.04 -2.59 8.67
CA ARG A 86 -23.07 -3.44 9.35
C ARG A 86 -22.08 -2.60 10.14
N SER A 87 -21.73 -3.09 11.32
CA SER A 87 -20.65 -2.55 12.15
C SER A 87 -19.28 -2.83 11.53
N LEU A 88 -18.22 -2.30 12.16
CA LEU A 88 -16.84 -2.59 11.81
C LEU A 88 -16.56 -4.10 11.74
N LEU A 89 -15.57 -4.48 10.91
CA LEU A 89 -15.12 -5.85 10.81
C LEU A 89 -14.63 -6.37 12.18
N LYS A 90 -14.86 -7.65 12.44
CA LYS A 90 -14.43 -8.31 13.68
C LYS A 90 -13.51 -9.47 13.33
N SER A 91 -12.42 -9.61 14.07
CA SER A 91 -11.52 -10.76 13.97
C SER A 91 -12.19 -12.07 14.41
N LYS A 92 -13.25 -11.99 15.23
CA LYS A 92 -14.02 -13.13 15.74
C LYS A 92 -15.49 -13.04 15.35
N HIS A 93 -16.01 -14.11 14.76
CA HIS A 93 -17.40 -14.27 14.37
C HIS A 93 -17.96 -15.61 14.87
N GLY A 94 -18.76 -15.57 15.94
CA GLY A 94 -19.28 -16.75 16.59
C GLY A 94 -18.17 -17.68 17.07
N LYS A 95 -18.14 -18.91 16.53
CA LYS A 95 -17.10 -19.92 16.81
C LYS A 95 -15.83 -19.76 15.98
N TYR A 96 -15.83 -18.90 14.96
CA TYR A 96 -14.70 -18.70 14.06
C TYR A 96 -13.86 -17.50 14.49
N GLN A 97 -12.53 -17.66 14.44
CA GLN A 97 -11.57 -16.61 14.74
C GLN A 97 -10.51 -16.57 13.65
N ILE A 98 -10.26 -15.38 13.13
CA ILE A 98 -9.14 -15.10 12.24
C ILE A 98 -7.87 -15.15 13.08
N LYS A 99 -7.01 -16.15 12.80
CA LYS A 99 -5.69 -16.23 13.44
C LYS A 99 -4.67 -15.35 12.75
N ASN A 100 -4.60 -15.45 11.43
CA ASN A 100 -3.72 -14.68 10.57
C ASN A 100 -4.49 -14.24 9.32
N LEU A 101 -4.22 -13.03 8.85
CA LEU A 101 -4.69 -12.51 7.58
C LEU A 101 -3.53 -11.74 6.96
N PHE A 102 -3.19 -12.11 5.73
CA PHE A 102 -2.10 -11.50 4.99
C PHE A 102 -2.65 -10.71 3.81
N PHE A 103 -2.06 -9.55 3.57
CA PHE A 103 -2.41 -8.67 2.47
C PHE A 103 -1.21 -8.53 1.55
N ALA A 104 -1.43 -8.65 0.24
CA ALA A 104 -0.41 -8.55 -0.79
C ALA A 104 -0.99 -7.87 -2.03
N THR A 105 -0.16 -7.12 -2.75
CA THR A 105 -0.48 -6.61 -4.09
C THR A 105 0.55 -7.13 -5.07
N THR A 106 0.16 -7.36 -6.32
CA THR A 106 1.10 -7.78 -7.36
C THR A 106 2.06 -6.64 -7.71
N HIS A 107 3.36 -6.93 -7.75
CA HIS A 107 4.41 -6.00 -8.17
C HIS A 107 5.17 -6.45 -9.42
N ALA A 108 4.79 -7.59 -10.01
CA ALA A 108 5.48 -8.19 -11.16
C ALA A 108 5.61 -7.23 -12.36
N ARG A 109 4.63 -6.33 -12.53
CA ARG A 109 4.57 -5.37 -13.64
C ARG A 109 4.79 -3.91 -13.23
N THR A 110 4.76 -3.55 -11.95
CA THR A 110 4.57 -2.16 -11.47
C THR A 110 5.84 -1.46 -10.94
N GLY A 111 7.02 -2.07 -11.01
CA GLY A 111 8.27 -1.29 -11.04
C GLY A 111 9.07 -1.15 -9.73
N CYS A 112 9.00 -2.12 -8.81
CA CYS A 112 9.94 -2.22 -7.69
C CYS A 112 10.67 -3.57 -7.62
N LEU A 113 11.88 -3.57 -7.04
CA LEU A 113 12.71 -4.78 -6.88
C LEU A 113 12.12 -5.73 -5.85
N TYR A 114 11.53 -5.18 -4.79
CA TYR A 114 10.82 -5.95 -3.77
C TYR A 114 9.68 -5.11 -3.21
N GLN A 115 8.64 -5.82 -2.80
CA GLN A 115 7.50 -5.21 -2.13
C GLN A 115 7.32 -5.80 -0.73
N THR A 116 7.06 -4.95 0.25
CA THR A 116 6.62 -5.37 1.59
C THR A 116 5.20 -4.87 1.82
N SER A 117 4.31 -5.77 2.21
CA SER A 117 2.92 -5.46 2.49
C SER A 117 2.57 -5.81 3.94
N CYS A 118 1.84 -4.93 4.63
CA CYS A 118 1.44 -5.13 6.01
C CYS A 118 -0.05 -4.85 6.26
N LEU A 119 -0.60 -5.59 7.22
CA LEU A 119 -1.97 -5.44 7.74
C LEU A 119 -1.96 -5.75 9.25
N THR A 120 -2.64 -4.95 10.05
CA THR A 120 -2.84 -5.24 11.48
C THR A 120 -4.16 -5.98 11.67
N VAL A 121 -4.11 -7.16 12.32
CA VAL A 121 -5.29 -7.94 12.72
C VAL A 121 -5.16 -8.32 14.18
N ASP A 122 -6.20 -8.06 14.97
CA ASP A 122 -6.25 -8.34 16.41
C ASP A 122 -5.04 -7.77 17.17
N GLY A 123 -4.65 -6.55 16.82
CA GLY A 123 -3.49 -5.86 17.40
C GLY A 123 -2.12 -6.39 16.97
N LYS A 124 -2.05 -7.41 16.09
CA LYS A 124 -0.81 -7.98 15.57
C LYS A 124 -0.58 -7.56 14.12
N MET A 125 0.57 -6.97 13.85
CA MET A 125 0.99 -6.63 12.49
C MET A 125 1.46 -7.90 11.76
N GLN A 126 0.79 -8.21 10.66
CA GLN A 126 1.13 -9.29 9.74
C GLN A 126 1.84 -8.67 8.54
N CYS A 127 3.06 -9.14 8.26
CA CYS A 127 3.87 -8.65 7.14
C CYS A 127 4.11 -9.77 6.12
N THR A 128 4.14 -9.39 4.85
CA THR A 128 4.54 -10.25 3.75
C THR A 128 5.60 -9.55 2.92
N PHE A 129 6.56 -10.33 2.43
CA PHE A 129 7.66 -9.87 1.59
C PHE A 129 7.55 -10.56 0.24
N HIS A 130 7.62 -9.77 -0.83
CA HIS A 130 7.46 -10.21 -2.20
C HIS A 130 8.71 -9.82 -2.99
N PRO A 131 9.65 -10.76 -3.18
CA PRO A 131 10.76 -10.55 -4.11
C PRO A 131 10.22 -10.48 -5.55
N ALA A 132 10.86 -9.69 -6.41
CA ALA A 132 10.58 -9.68 -7.85
C ALA A 132 11.05 -10.95 -8.57
#